data_AF-A0A106C2K1-F1
#
_entry.id   AF-A0A106C2K1-F1
#
_cell.length_a   1.000
_cell.length_b   1.000
_cell.length_c   1.000
_cell.angle_alpha   90.00
_cell.angle_beta   90.00
_cell.angle_gamma   90.00
#
_symmetry.space_group_name_H-M   'P 1'
#
loop_
_entity.id
_entity.type
_entity.pdbx_description
1 polymer ?
#
loop_
_entity_poly.entity_id
_entity_poly.type
_entity_poly.pdbx_seq_one_letter_code
_entity_poly.pdbx_strand_id
1 'polypeptide(L)'
;MDGLVTESINLLTFLELGKVPDYEQLKPEDMARLFPEQWLTLTYDWKGLYCHAQQTVEGWYDHLLLARVLQNEASQAPNCDILAIKQLIVSRNTYEPYQDYPALSQVLDTFYRNEDGFKRIFSAVADVNRFLIEEAESLLQSLLVTFSVQQQNIESLDWVNHQQVAETIKNNGELFFSSYFNHLILAAELLIQLKPNSAVLKQVALCWPPYVLSSSTGELFLIRKLLALCYKNEGVEFLLAHVEHIMPEHLLFLLAQSSASDCIIMKKAFTDTFAAQGYYPGANCSLQVYDDFFTLIINRKSKRLINDHL
;
A
#
# COMPACT_ATOMS: atom_id res chain seq x y z
N MET A 1 8.55 -3.24 20.57
CA MET A 1 7.91 -2.08 19.93
C MET A 1 7.45 -2.58 18.57
N ASP A 2 6.16 -2.43 18.26
CA ASP A 2 5.55 -3.04 17.07
C ASP A 2 6.24 -2.55 15.79
N GLY A 3 6.49 -3.45 14.84
CA GLY A 3 7.20 -3.14 13.60
C GLY A 3 6.48 -2.07 12.79
N LEU A 4 5.14 -2.13 12.76
CA LEU A 4 4.26 -1.21 12.03
C LEU A 4 4.15 0.18 12.67
N VAL A 5 4.16 0.25 14.01
CA VAL A 5 4.20 1.53 14.74
C VAL A 5 5.55 2.22 14.51
N THR A 6 6.63 1.46 14.60
CA THR A 6 7.98 1.96 14.32
C THR A 6 8.09 2.44 12.87
N GLU A 7 7.54 1.68 11.93
CA GLU A 7 7.47 2.03 10.52
C GLU A 7 6.68 3.32 10.26
N SER A 8 5.51 3.47 10.91
CA SER A 8 4.68 4.66 10.82
C SER A 8 5.38 5.91 11.39
N ILE A 9 6.11 5.79 12.50
CA ILE A 9 6.89 6.89 13.09
C ILE A 9 8.01 7.35 12.16
N ASN A 10 8.74 6.40 11.59
CA ASN A 10 9.82 6.72 10.67
C ASN A 10 9.27 7.34 9.39
N LEU A 11 8.15 6.84 8.88
CA LEU A 11 7.46 7.41 7.73
C LEU A 11 6.97 8.84 7.99
N LEU A 12 6.42 9.11 9.17
CA LEU A 12 6.05 10.46 9.61
C LEU A 12 7.26 11.42 9.67
N THR A 13 8.45 10.88 9.96
CA THR A 13 9.71 11.63 9.99
C THR A 13 10.23 11.90 8.57
N PHE A 14 10.12 10.93 7.65
CA PHE A 14 10.47 11.10 6.23
C PHE A 14 9.58 12.12 5.50
N LEU A 15 8.26 12.11 5.75
CA LEU A 15 7.32 13.08 5.17
C LEU A 15 7.54 14.52 5.66
N GLU A 16 8.20 14.70 6.82
CA GLU A 16 8.46 16.00 7.45
C GLU A 16 9.62 16.75 6.79
N LEU A 17 10.71 16.06 6.46
CA LEU A 17 11.94 16.71 6.04
C LEU A 17 11.85 17.29 4.62
N GLY A 18 11.07 16.69 3.71
CA GLY A 18 11.15 16.96 2.27
C GLY A 18 12.52 16.65 1.65
N LYS A 19 13.56 16.55 2.48
CA LYS A 19 14.87 15.99 2.28
C LYS A 19 14.80 14.55 2.72
N VAL A 20 14.62 13.69 1.74
CA VAL A 20 15.22 12.36 1.75
C VAL A 20 16.66 12.49 2.29
N PRO A 21 17.10 11.71 3.30
CA PRO A 21 18.50 11.71 3.72
C PRO A 21 19.40 11.46 2.50
N ASP A 22 20.49 12.22 2.36
CA ASP A 22 21.43 12.09 1.24
C ASP A 22 21.91 10.63 1.14
N TYR A 23 21.30 9.86 0.23
CA TYR A 23 21.42 8.41 0.15
C TYR A 23 22.86 7.97 -0.18
N GLU A 24 23.62 8.86 -0.82
CA GLU A 24 25.05 8.66 -1.11
C GLU A 24 25.91 8.50 0.15
N GLN A 25 25.38 8.85 1.33
CA GLN A 25 26.07 8.74 2.62
C GLN A 25 25.59 7.56 3.47
N LEU A 26 24.53 6.86 3.06
CA LEU A 26 23.98 5.73 3.81
C LEU A 26 24.73 4.44 3.45
N LYS A 27 25.29 3.76 4.45
CA LYS A 27 25.88 2.43 4.24
C LYS A 27 24.77 1.39 4.07
N PRO A 28 25.00 0.31 3.30
CA PRO A 28 24.04 -0.80 3.17
C PRO A 28 23.56 -1.36 4.52
N GLU A 29 24.44 -1.33 5.53
CA GLU A 29 24.18 -1.77 6.91
C GLU A 29 23.26 -0.82 7.69
N ASP A 30 23.33 0.49 7.39
CA ASP A 30 22.46 1.52 7.96
C ASP A 30 21.07 1.50 7.27
N MET A 31 21.04 1.10 6.00
CA MET A 31 19.81 0.93 5.21
C MET A 31 18.98 -0.27 5.66
N ALA A 32 19.61 -1.32 6.19
CA ALA A 32 18.87 -2.41 6.85
C ALA A 32 18.18 -1.97 8.16
N ARG A 33 18.56 -0.82 8.73
CA ARG A 33 18.01 -0.24 9.97
C ARG A 33 17.14 1.00 9.73
N LEU A 34 17.33 1.69 8.61
CA LEU A 34 16.60 2.89 8.21
C LEU A 34 15.77 2.60 6.95
N PHE A 35 14.68 1.87 7.15
CA PHE A 35 13.40 2.05 6.46
C PHE A 35 13.48 2.36 4.94
N PRO A 36 14.15 1.51 4.14
CA PRO A 36 14.31 1.70 2.71
C PRO A 36 12.94 1.67 2.02
N GLU A 37 12.03 0.84 2.50
CA GLU A 37 10.67 0.65 2.03
C GLU A 37 9.80 1.92 2.03
N GLN A 38 9.94 2.75 3.06
CA GLN A 38 9.17 3.98 3.27
C GLN A 38 9.69 5.07 2.36
N TRP A 39 11.02 5.17 2.25
CA TRP A 39 11.67 6.02 1.27
C TRP A 39 11.31 5.59 -0.16
N LEU A 40 11.45 4.29 -0.46
CA LEU A 40 11.10 3.67 -1.73
C LEU A 40 9.63 3.95 -2.08
N THR A 41 8.72 4.05 -1.11
CA THR A 41 7.31 4.38 -1.34
C THR A 41 7.07 5.85 -1.71
N LEU A 42 7.83 6.77 -1.11
CA LEU A 42 7.51 8.21 -1.12
C LEU A 42 8.42 9.06 -2.01
N THR A 43 9.65 8.62 -2.29
CA THR A 43 10.66 9.41 -2.99
C THR A 43 10.34 9.59 -4.47
N TYR A 44 10.72 10.73 -5.06
CA TYR A 44 10.73 10.92 -6.52
C TYR A 44 12.12 10.84 -7.13
N ASP A 45 13.15 10.52 -6.32
CA ASP A 45 14.52 10.32 -6.78
C ASP A 45 14.68 8.95 -7.46
N TRP A 46 14.20 8.84 -8.70
CA TRP A 46 14.27 7.60 -9.49
C TRP A 46 15.71 7.14 -9.74
N LYS A 47 16.66 8.07 -9.84
CA LYS A 47 18.07 7.74 -9.98
C LYS A 47 18.60 7.07 -8.70
N GLY A 48 18.34 7.67 -7.54
CA GLY A 48 18.67 7.08 -6.25
C GLY A 48 18.02 5.70 -6.06
N LEU A 49 16.73 5.56 -6.44
CA LEU A 49 16.01 4.29 -6.40
C LEU A 49 16.71 3.21 -7.23
N TYR A 50 17.13 3.54 -8.45
CA TYR A 50 17.85 2.63 -9.33
C TYR A 50 19.19 2.21 -8.74
N CYS A 51 20.01 3.17 -8.28
CA CYS A 51 21.29 2.89 -7.65
C CYS A 51 21.13 2.01 -6.41
N HIS A 52 20.11 2.27 -5.60
CA HIS A 52 19.78 1.44 -4.44
C HIS A 52 19.40 0.02 -4.84
N ALA A 53 18.47 -0.13 -5.79
CA ALA A 53 17.99 -1.43 -6.25
C ALA A 53 19.12 -2.30 -6.83
N GLN A 54 20.17 -1.71 -7.43
CA GLN A 54 21.35 -2.44 -7.91
C GLN A 54 22.24 -2.98 -6.78
N GLN A 55 22.25 -2.34 -5.61
CA GLN A 55 23.11 -2.67 -4.48
C GLN A 55 22.46 -3.64 -3.49
N THR A 56 21.15 -3.84 -3.58
CA THR A 56 20.37 -4.74 -2.72
C THR A 56 20.32 -6.15 -3.28
N VAL A 57 20.04 -7.14 -2.41
CA VAL A 57 19.80 -8.52 -2.82
C VAL A 57 18.67 -8.56 -3.86
N GLU A 58 18.84 -9.40 -4.89
CA GLU A 58 17.85 -9.56 -5.96
C GLU A 58 16.47 -9.90 -5.38
N GLY A 59 15.42 -9.25 -5.92
CA GLY A 59 14.03 -9.52 -5.55
C GLY A 59 13.51 -8.79 -4.31
N TRP A 60 14.36 -8.25 -3.43
CA TRP A 60 13.91 -7.68 -2.14
C TRP A 60 12.86 -6.56 -2.25
N TYR A 61 12.93 -5.72 -3.28
CA TYR A 61 12.01 -4.59 -3.46
C TYR A 61 11.27 -4.61 -4.79
N ASP A 62 11.43 -5.67 -5.58
CA ASP A 62 10.95 -5.69 -6.96
C ASP A 62 9.44 -5.50 -7.05
N HIS A 63 8.70 -6.06 -6.10
CA HIS A 63 7.24 -5.91 -5.94
C HIS A 63 6.81 -4.46 -5.69
N LEU A 64 7.48 -3.77 -4.75
CA LEU A 64 7.22 -2.36 -4.47
C LEU A 64 7.60 -1.48 -5.67
N LEU A 65 8.78 -1.71 -6.23
CA LEU A 65 9.28 -0.95 -7.38
C LEU A 65 8.38 -1.13 -8.59
N LEU A 66 7.88 -2.34 -8.86
CA LEU A 66 6.93 -2.62 -9.94
C LEU A 66 5.65 -1.81 -9.75
N ALA A 67 5.07 -1.81 -8.55
CA ALA A 67 3.87 -1.02 -8.25
C ALA A 67 4.09 0.47 -8.47
N ARG A 68 5.28 0.99 -8.13
CA ARG A 68 5.65 2.39 -8.38
C ARG A 68 5.86 2.72 -9.85
N VAL A 69 6.51 1.84 -10.61
CA VAL A 69 6.70 1.99 -12.05
C VAL A 69 5.33 2.02 -12.75
N LEU A 70 4.46 1.06 -12.45
CA LEU A 70 3.10 0.99 -13.02
C LEU A 70 2.29 2.26 -12.71
N GLN A 71 2.36 2.75 -11.47
CA GLN A 71 1.71 4.00 -11.09
C GLN A 71 2.26 5.21 -11.86
N ASN A 72 3.59 5.30 -11.97
CA ASN A 72 4.20 6.42 -12.67
C ASN A 72 3.81 6.42 -14.15
N GLU A 73 3.97 5.28 -14.81
CA GLU A 73 3.67 5.11 -16.23
C GLU A 73 2.18 5.26 -16.56
N ALA A 74 1.27 5.01 -15.61
CA ALA A 74 -0.14 5.32 -15.76
C ALA A 74 -0.40 6.84 -15.86
N SER A 75 0.41 7.65 -15.17
CA SER A 75 0.23 9.10 -15.07
C SER A 75 1.08 9.91 -16.05
N GLN A 76 2.30 9.45 -16.36
CA GLN A 76 3.32 10.21 -17.09
C GLN A 76 4.15 9.26 -17.98
N ALA A 77 4.87 9.81 -18.96
CA ALA A 77 5.81 9.02 -19.74
C ALA A 77 7.04 8.67 -18.87
N PRO A 78 7.54 7.43 -18.91
CA PRO A 78 8.67 7.03 -18.10
C PRO A 78 9.95 7.77 -18.54
N ASN A 79 10.79 8.15 -17.57
CA ASN A 79 12.13 8.64 -17.83
C ASN A 79 13.14 7.47 -17.90
N CYS A 80 14.40 7.75 -18.23
CA CYS A 80 15.44 6.72 -18.35
C CYS A 80 15.65 5.90 -17.07
N ASP A 81 15.53 6.51 -15.90
CA ASP A 81 15.75 5.84 -14.62
C ASP A 81 14.60 4.87 -14.29
N ILE A 82 13.36 5.26 -14.58
CA ILE A 82 12.16 4.41 -14.45
C ILE A 82 12.27 3.21 -15.39
N LEU A 83 12.67 3.44 -16.63
CA LEU A 83 12.90 2.36 -17.60
C LEU A 83 14.02 1.42 -17.15
N ALA A 84 15.10 1.95 -16.57
CA ALA A 84 16.19 1.14 -16.04
C ALA A 84 15.74 0.29 -14.83
N ILE A 85 14.91 0.82 -13.94
CA ILE A 85 14.28 0.06 -12.84
C ILE A 85 13.37 -1.02 -13.40
N LYS A 86 12.54 -0.71 -14.40
CA LYS A 86 11.69 -1.69 -15.08
C LYS A 86 12.51 -2.83 -15.67
N GLN A 87 13.57 -2.52 -16.41
CA GLN A 87 14.47 -3.51 -16.99
C GLN A 87 15.15 -4.37 -15.91
N LEU A 88 15.53 -3.76 -14.78
CA LEU A 88 16.08 -4.47 -13.64
C LEU A 88 15.08 -5.49 -13.07
N ILE A 89 13.82 -5.08 -12.83
CA ILE A 89 12.75 -5.96 -12.35
C ILE A 89 12.51 -7.10 -13.35
N VAL A 90 12.41 -6.79 -14.65
CA VAL A 90 12.24 -7.79 -15.71
C VAL A 90 13.40 -8.79 -15.74
N SER A 91 14.63 -8.33 -15.53
CA SER A 91 15.81 -9.21 -15.53
C SER A 91 15.85 -10.17 -14.32
N ARG A 92 15.19 -9.79 -13.22
CA ARG A 92 15.18 -10.55 -11.95
C ARG A 92 13.99 -11.49 -11.82
N ASN A 93 12.90 -11.24 -12.55
CA ASN A 93 11.66 -11.97 -12.42
C ASN A 93 11.36 -12.76 -13.69
N THR A 94 11.30 -14.08 -13.57
CA THR A 94 10.70 -14.93 -14.60
C THR A 94 9.19 -14.70 -14.59
N TYR A 95 8.71 -14.03 -15.63
CA TYR A 95 7.28 -13.87 -15.85
C TYR A 95 6.65 -15.20 -16.29
N GLU A 96 5.69 -15.68 -15.50
CA GLU A 96 4.86 -16.83 -15.85
C GLU A 96 3.40 -16.35 -16.10
N PRO A 97 2.82 -16.65 -17.27
CA PRO A 97 1.43 -16.30 -17.54
C PRO A 97 0.47 -17.21 -16.76
N TYR A 98 -0.55 -16.62 -16.14
CA TYR A 98 -1.62 -17.35 -15.47
C TYR A 98 -2.78 -17.61 -16.43
N GLN A 99 -3.17 -18.88 -16.55
CA GLN A 99 -4.27 -19.31 -17.43
C GLN A 99 -5.65 -18.85 -16.94
N ASP A 100 -5.81 -18.65 -15.63
CA ASP A 100 -7.05 -18.17 -15.03
C ASP A 100 -7.30 -16.68 -15.28
N TYR A 101 -6.24 -15.93 -15.63
CA TYR A 101 -6.27 -14.50 -15.90
C TYR A 101 -5.49 -14.16 -17.19
N PRO A 102 -5.96 -14.63 -18.36
CA PRO A 102 -5.24 -14.51 -19.62
C PRO A 102 -5.12 -13.07 -20.12
N ALA A 103 -6.13 -12.22 -19.92
CA ALA A 103 -6.07 -10.81 -20.33
C ALA A 103 -5.09 -10.01 -19.46
N LEU A 104 -5.12 -10.20 -18.14
CA LEU A 104 -4.14 -9.60 -17.23
C LEU A 104 -2.72 -10.08 -17.56
N SER A 105 -2.56 -11.36 -17.85
CA SER A 105 -1.28 -11.94 -18.25
C SER A 105 -0.76 -11.31 -19.54
N GLN A 106 -1.58 -11.20 -20.58
CA GLN A 106 -1.18 -10.55 -21.83
C GLN A 106 -0.75 -9.09 -21.63
N VAL A 107 -1.44 -8.35 -20.77
CA VAL A 107 -1.08 -6.97 -20.43
C VAL A 107 0.25 -6.91 -19.69
N LEU A 108 0.48 -7.80 -18.73
CA LEU A 108 1.74 -7.84 -17.99
C LEU A 108 2.93 -8.24 -18.87
N ASP A 109 2.74 -9.22 -19.77
CA ASP A 109 3.74 -9.60 -20.77
C ASP A 109 4.07 -8.44 -21.72
N THR A 110 3.03 -7.73 -22.17
CA THR A 110 3.21 -6.53 -23.01
C THR A 110 3.96 -5.44 -22.24
N PHE A 111 3.60 -5.21 -20.98
CA PHE A 111 4.29 -4.26 -20.11
C PHE A 111 5.77 -4.62 -19.98
N TYR A 112 6.12 -5.88 -19.74
CA TYR A 112 7.52 -6.30 -19.61
C TYR A 112 8.33 -6.22 -20.91
N ARG A 113 7.69 -6.41 -22.07
CA ARG A 113 8.38 -6.39 -23.38
C ARG A 113 8.47 -5.00 -24.02
N ASN A 114 7.58 -4.09 -23.67
CA ASN A 114 7.47 -2.80 -24.34
C ASN A 114 8.19 -1.68 -23.56
N GLU A 115 8.94 -0.85 -24.28
CA GLU A 115 9.52 0.38 -23.74
C GLU A 115 8.49 1.52 -23.69
N ASP A 116 7.42 1.43 -24.50
CA ASP A 116 6.31 2.36 -24.44
C ASP A 116 5.50 2.11 -23.17
N GLY A 117 5.43 3.14 -22.31
CA GLY A 117 4.84 3.02 -20.99
C GLY A 117 3.37 2.59 -20.96
N PHE A 118 2.96 2.12 -19.78
CA PHE A 118 1.67 1.53 -19.44
C PHE A 118 0.43 2.29 -19.98
N LYS A 119 0.49 3.63 -20.06
CA LYS A 119 -0.56 4.48 -20.65
C LYS A 119 -0.97 4.11 -22.09
N ARG A 120 -0.04 3.62 -22.93
CA ARG A 120 -0.38 3.23 -24.31
C ARG A 120 -1.21 1.95 -24.38
N ILE A 121 -0.99 1.02 -23.45
CA ILE A 121 -1.73 -0.25 -23.36
C ILE A 121 -3.22 0.02 -23.14
N PHE A 122 -3.56 0.99 -22.28
CA PHE A 122 -4.95 1.40 -22.02
C PHE A 122 -5.62 2.15 -23.16
N SER A 123 -4.86 2.97 -23.88
CA SER A 123 -5.39 3.77 -24.98
C SER A 123 -5.74 2.95 -26.23
N ALA A 124 -5.28 1.69 -26.29
CA ALA A 124 -5.29 0.92 -27.52
C ALA A 124 -6.65 0.29 -27.86
N VAL A 125 -7.50 -0.14 -26.92
CA VAL A 125 -8.76 -0.82 -27.30
C VAL A 125 -9.86 -0.73 -26.21
N ALA A 126 -10.96 -0.03 -26.50
CA ALA A 126 -12.12 0.08 -25.60
C ALA A 126 -12.83 -1.28 -25.33
N ASP A 127 -12.82 -2.20 -26.30
CA ASP A 127 -13.42 -3.53 -26.16
C ASP A 127 -12.58 -4.51 -25.33
N VAL A 128 -11.24 -4.37 -25.34
CA VAL A 128 -10.33 -5.16 -24.47
C VAL A 128 -10.45 -4.71 -23.01
N ASN A 129 -10.78 -3.44 -22.78
CA ASN A 129 -10.93 -2.90 -21.43
C ASN A 129 -12.04 -3.59 -20.63
N ARG A 130 -13.10 -4.11 -21.27
CA ARG A 130 -14.18 -4.80 -20.53
C ARG A 130 -13.71 -6.11 -19.91
N PHE A 131 -13.12 -7.01 -20.69
CA PHE A 131 -12.61 -8.29 -20.18
C PHE A 131 -11.50 -8.09 -19.16
N LEU A 132 -10.65 -7.07 -19.38
CA LEU A 132 -9.58 -6.71 -18.46
C LEU A 132 -10.11 -6.21 -17.11
N ILE A 133 -11.16 -5.38 -17.12
CA ILE A 133 -11.84 -4.94 -15.89
C ILE A 133 -12.50 -6.14 -15.19
N GLU A 134 -13.18 -7.02 -15.92
CA GLU A 134 -13.84 -8.20 -15.35
C GLU A 134 -12.81 -9.16 -14.69
N GLU A 135 -11.68 -9.44 -15.34
CA GLU A 135 -10.58 -10.22 -14.74
C GLU A 135 -9.96 -9.52 -13.52
N ALA A 136 -9.74 -8.21 -13.59
CA ALA A 136 -9.19 -7.45 -12.47
C ALA A 136 -10.12 -7.45 -11.26
N GLU A 137 -11.42 -7.27 -11.47
CA GLU A 137 -12.42 -7.36 -10.39
C GLU A 137 -12.49 -8.78 -9.84
N SER A 138 -12.44 -9.81 -10.71
CA SER A 138 -12.45 -11.20 -10.28
C SER A 138 -11.23 -11.56 -9.44
N LEU A 139 -10.03 -11.14 -9.84
CA LEU A 139 -8.81 -11.40 -9.08
C LEU A 139 -8.84 -10.73 -7.69
N LEU A 140 -9.25 -9.47 -7.62
CA LEU A 140 -9.42 -8.77 -6.33
C LEU A 140 -10.56 -9.37 -5.48
N GLN A 141 -11.64 -9.87 -6.09
CA GLN A 141 -12.67 -10.62 -5.38
C GLN A 141 -12.14 -11.95 -4.85
N SER A 142 -11.31 -12.67 -5.60
CA SER A 142 -10.67 -13.89 -5.13
C SER A 142 -9.76 -13.63 -3.93
N LEU A 143 -9.02 -12.52 -3.94
CA LEU A 143 -8.27 -12.06 -2.76
C LEU A 143 -9.20 -11.86 -1.55
N LEU A 144 -10.32 -11.15 -1.73
CA LEU A 144 -11.31 -10.95 -0.67
C LEU A 144 -11.91 -12.26 -0.17
N VAL A 145 -12.20 -13.23 -1.05
CA VAL A 145 -12.72 -14.55 -0.66
C VAL A 145 -11.71 -15.30 0.21
N THR A 146 -10.43 -15.28 -0.17
CA THR A 146 -9.34 -15.87 0.63
C THR A 146 -9.34 -15.31 2.06
N PHE A 147 -9.60 -14.01 2.24
CA PHE A 147 -9.64 -13.38 3.56
C PHE A 147 -10.99 -13.50 4.30
N SER A 148 -12.13 -13.33 3.60
CA SER A 148 -13.48 -13.21 4.19
C SER A 148 -14.08 -14.53 4.66
N VAL A 149 -13.86 -15.63 3.94
CA VAL A 149 -14.32 -16.99 4.34
C VAL A 149 -13.72 -17.39 5.70
N GLN A 150 -12.61 -16.78 6.07
CA GLN A 150 -11.85 -17.16 7.25
C GLN A 150 -12.07 -16.18 8.43
N GLN A 151 -12.46 -14.93 8.18
CA GLN A 151 -12.87 -13.96 9.22
C GLN A 151 -14.18 -14.32 9.92
N GLN A 152 -15.19 -14.81 9.19
CA GLN A 152 -16.47 -15.23 9.80
C GLN A 152 -16.30 -16.36 10.82
N ASN A 153 -15.23 -17.15 10.70
CA ASN A 153 -14.90 -18.19 11.67
C ASN A 153 -14.27 -17.61 12.95
N ILE A 154 -13.59 -16.45 12.88
CA ILE A 154 -12.82 -15.89 14.01
C ILE A 154 -13.71 -15.26 15.08
N GLU A 155 -14.76 -14.54 14.68
CA GLU A 155 -15.59 -13.73 15.60
C GLU A 155 -16.34 -14.56 16.66
N SER A 156 -16.37 -15.89 16.49
CA SER A 156 -17.06 -16.84 17.38
C SER A 156 -16.14 -17.75 18.20
N LEU A 157 -14.82 -17.61 18.07
CA LEU A 157 -13.83 -18.53 18.63
C LEU A 157 -13.20 -18.01 19.93
N ASP A 158 -12.78 -18.95 20.81
CA ASP A 158 -11.90 -18.62 21.93
C ASP A 158 -10.50 -18.19 21.45
N TRP A 159 -9.71 -17.57 22.35
CA TRP A 159 -8.41 -16.98 22.01
C TRP A 159 -7.39 -17.96 21.40
N VAL A 160 -7.43 -19.24 21.79
CA VAL A 160 -6.49 -20.26 21.28
C VAL A 160 -6.84 -20.64 19.84
N ASN A 161 -8.13 -20.82 19.56
CA ASN A 161 -8.61 -21.08 18.20
C ASN A 161 -8.48 -19.84 17.29
N HIS A 162 -8.61 -18.64 17.87
CA HIS A 162 -8.36 -17.37 17.17
C HIS A 162 -6.93 -17.28 16.61
N GLN A 163 -5.91 -17.67 17.38
CA GLN A 163 -4.51 -17.64 16.91
C GLN A 163 -4.24 -18.62 15.76
N GLN A 164 -4.77 -19.85 15.83
CA GLN A 164 -4.58 -20.86 14.78
C GLN A 164 -5.28 -20.49 13.47
N VAL A 165 -6.49 -19.93 13.56
CA VAL A 165 -7.22 -19.45 12.37
C VAL A 165 -6.53 -18.22 11.78
N ALA A 166 -6.03 -17.29 12.61
CA ALA A 166 -5.22 -16.16 12.16
C ALA A 166 -3.95 -16.59 11.41
N GLU A 167 -3.26 -17.62 11.89
CA GLU A 167 -2.05 -18.16 11.25
C GLU A 167 -2.38 -18.91 9.94
N THR A 168 -3.53 -19.56 9.86
CA THR A 168 -4.03 -20.18 8.62
C THR A 168 -4.37 -19.13 7.57
N ILE A 169 -5.03 -18.03 7.97
CA ILE A 169 -5.29 -16.87 7.10
C ILE A 169 -4.01 -16.29 6.58
N LYS A 170 -3.03 -16.11 7.48
CA LYS A 170 -1.71 -15.62 7.13
C LYS A 170 -1.06 -16.46 6.05
N ASN A 171 -0.95 -17.77 6.26
CA ASN A 171 -0.27 -18.67 5.33
C ASN A 171 -0.96 -18.72 3.96
N ASN A 172 -2.31 -18.72 3.94
CA ASN A 172 -3.07 -18.71 2.70
C ASN A 172 -2.96 -17.37 1.96
N GLY A 173 -2.99 -16.25 2.70
CA GLY A 173 -2.78 -14.92 2.16
C GLY A 173 -1.38 -14.75 1.56
N GLU A 174 -0.35 -15.15 2.29
CA GLU A 174 1.05 -15.13 1.82
C GLU A 174 1.22 -16.00 0.56
N LEU A 175 0.61 -17.20 0.51
CA LEU A 175 0.62 -18.04 -0.68
C LEU A 175 -0.09 -17.37 -1.86
N PHE A 176 -1.24 -16.75 -1.62
CA PHE A 176 -2.00 -16.04 -2.65
C PHE A 176 -1.22 -14.85 -3.20
N PHE A 177 -0.65 -14.01 -2.33
CA PHE A 177 0.20 -12.90 -2.73
C PHE A 177 1.43 -13.40 -3.48
N SER A 178 2.18 -14.38 -2.95
CA SER A 178 3.37 -14.90 -3.64
C SER A 178 3.08 -15.43 -5.04
N SER A 179 1.87 -15.96 -5.27
CA SER A 179 1.42 -16.41 -6.58
C SER A 179 1.00 -15.23 -7.47
N TYR A 180 0.12 -14.36 -6.98
CA TYR A 180 -0.58 -13.40 -7.84
C TYR A 180 -0.09 -11.95 -7.70
N PHE A 181 1.00 -11.67 -6.96
CA PHE A 181 1.37 -10.30 -6.58
C PHE A 181 1.39 -9.33 -7.76
N ASN A 182 2.12 -9.67 -8.83
CA ASN A 182 2.27 -8.78 -9.98
C ASN A 182 0.92 -8.53 -10.68
N HIS A 183 0.08 -9.55 -10.78
CA HIS A 183 -1.28 -9.45 -11.34
C HIS A 183 -2.22 -8.67 -10.42
N LEU A 184 -2.05 -8.76 -9.09
CA LEU A 184 -2.85 -8.01 -8.11
C LEU A 184 -2.56 -6.52 -8.17
N ILE A 185 -1.28 -6.15 -8.19
CA ILE A 185 -0.87 -4.75 -8.38
C ILE A 185 -1.40 -4.24 -9.71
N LEU A 186 -1.20 -5.00 -10.79
CA LEU A 186 -1.71 -4.65 -12.11
C LEU A 186 -3.24 -4.46 -12.08
N ALA A 187 -3.99 -5.42 -11.55
CA ALA A 187 -5.45 -5.36 -11.43
C ALA A 187 -5.93 -4.12 -10.66
N ALA A 188 -5.28 -3.82 -9.53
CA ALA A 188 -5.58 -2.61 -8.76
C ALA A 188 -5.30 -1.35 -9.59
N GLU A 189 -4.14 -1.21 -10.21
CA GLU A 189 -3.82 -0.06 -11.07
C GLU A 189 -4.83 0.10 -12.23
N LEU A 190 -5.17 -1.00 -12.90
CA LEU A 190 -6.13 -1.02 -13.99
C LEU A 190 -7.48 -0.48 -13.52
N LEU A 191 -7.98 -0.95 -12.38
CA LEU A 191 -9.27 -0.52 -11.85
C LEU A 191 -9.24 0.92 -11.33
N ILE A 192 -8.14 1.36 -10.70
CA ILE A 192 -7.96 2.77 -10.28
C ILE A 192 -8.08 3.70 -11.50
N GLN A 193 -7.50 3.33 -12.64
CA GLN A 193 -7.53 4.16 -13.86
C GLN A 193 -8.85 4.07 -14.63
N LEU A 194 -9.40 2.86 -14.78
CA LEU A 194 -10.52 2.60 -15.69
C LEU A 194 -11.88 2.56 -15.00
N LYS A 195 -11.94 2.17 -13.71
CA LYS A 195 -13.17 2.02 -12.94
C LYS A 195 -12.94 2.40 -11.47
N PRO A 196 -12.56 3.66 -11.17
CA PRO A 196 -12.18 4.10 -9.82
C PRO A 196 -13.30 3.97 -8.77
N ASN A 197 -14.56 3.83 -9.22
CA ASN A 197 -15.72 3.62 -8.36
C ASN A 197 -16.05 2.13 -8.16
N SER A 198 -15.18 1.21 -8.57
CA SER A 198 -15.42 -0.22 -8.35
C SER A 198 -15.51 -0.54 -6.86
N ALA A 199 -16.58 -1.23 -6.46
CA ALA A 199 -16.81 -1.59 -5.07
C ALA A 199 -15.69 -2.49 -4.51
N VAL A 200 -15.07 -3.32 -5.37
CA VAL A 200 -14.00 -4.24 -4.94
C VAL A 200 -12.76 -3.47 -4.46
N LEU A 201 -12.47 -2.29 -5.02
CA LEU A 201 -11.32 -1.48 -4.60
C LEU A 201 -11.47 -1.03 -3.15
N LYS A 202 -12.66 -0.52 -2.80
CA LYS A 202 -13.00 -0.12 -1.43
C LYS A 202 -13.03 -1.32 -0.49
N GLN A 203 -13.60 -2.44 -0.94
CA GLN A 203 -13.63 -3.67 -0.14
C GLN A 203 -12.21 -4.18 0.15
N VAL A 204 -11.30 -4.17 -0.82
CA VAL A 204 -9.89 -4.55 -0.61
C VAL A 204 -9.15 -3.54 0.26
N ALA A 205 -9.39 -2.24 0.08
CA ALA A 205 -8.80 -1.21 0.93
C ALA A 205 -9.16 -1.39 2.42
N LEU A 206 -10.38 -1.87 2.66
CA LEU A 206 -10.93 -2.16 3.99
C LEU A 206 -10.78 -3.64 4.38
N CYS A 207 -10.25 -4.49 3.50
CA CYS A 207 -10.10 -5.89 3.80
C CYS A 207 -8.94 -6.06 4.77
N TRP A 208 -9.23 -6.81 5.81
CA TRP A 208 -8.38 -6.92 6.98
C TRP A 208 -7.69 -8.29 6.96
N PRO A 209 -6.36 -8.34 7.06
CA PRO A 209 -5.78 -9.38 7.89
C PRO A 209 -4.85 -8.72 8.93
N PRO A 210 -5.32 -8.57 10.18
CA PRO A 210 -4.60 -7.89 11.29
C PRO A 210 -3.31 -8.59 11.71
N TYR A 211 -3.11 -9.84 11.32
CA TYR A 211 -2.16 -10.74 11.97
C TYR A 211 -1.05 -11.25 11.05
N VAL A 212 -0.90 -10.69 9.85
CA VAL A 212 0.29 -10.95 9.04
C VAL A 212 1.37 -9.94 9.47
N LEU A 213 2.01 -10.19 10.62
CA LEU A 213 3.19 -9.45 11.11
C LEU A 213 4.43 -9.56 10.19
N SER A 214 4.22 -9.97 8.95
CA SER A 214 5.18 -10.04 7.84
C SER A 214 4.52 -9.66 6.52
N SER A 215 3.59 -8.69 6.51
CA SER A 215 3.07 -8.15 5.25
C SER A 215 4.27 -7.72 4.40
N SER A 216 4.34 -8.24 3.18
CA SER A 216 5.34 -7.76 2.24
C SER A 216 5.10 -6.25 2.04
N THR A 217 6.17 -5.47 1.89
CA THR A 217 6.07 -4.02 1.70
C THR A 217 5.13 -3.63 0.56
N GLY A 218 5.06 -4.50 -0.46
CA GLY A 218 4.18 -4.35 -1.60
C GLY A 218 2.69 -4.38 -1.22
N GLU A 219 2.30 -5.23 -0.26
CA GLU A 219 0.92 -5.29 0.27
C GLU A 219 0.55 -3.99 0.99
N LEU A 220 1.44 -3.52 1.88
CA LEU A 220 1.23 -2.27 2.62
C LEU A 220 1.12 -1.08 1.65
N PHE A 221 1.95 -1.06 0.61
CA PHE A 221 1.88 -0.05 -0.45
C PHE A 221 0.53 -0.08 -1.17
N LEU A 222 0.07 -1.27 -1.59
CA LEU A 222 -1.21 -1.45 -2.27
C LEU A 222 -2.38 -0.97 -1.40
N ILE A 223 -2.47 -1.43 -0.15
CA ILE A 223 -3.56 -1.06 0.77
C ILE A 223 -3.59 0.45 1.00
N ARG A 224 -2.44 1.06 1.31
CA ARG A 224 -2.33 2.51 1.50
C ARG A 224 -2.78 3.29 0.28
N LYS A 225 -2.41 2.81 -0.91
CA LYS A 225 -2.81 3.44 -2.17
C LYS A 225 -4.31 3.37 -2.40
N LEU A 226 -4.92 2.21 -2.16
CA LEU A 226 -6.37 2.04 -2.29
C LEU A 226 -7.13 2.89 -1.26
N LEU A 227 -6.66 2.93 -0.01
CA LEU A 227 -7.23 3.82 1.01
C LEU A 227 -7.08 5.30 0.64
N ALA A 228 -5.95 5.70 0.06
CA ALA A 228 -5.74 7.06 -0.41
C ALA A 228 -6.69 7.42 -1.57
N LEU A 229 -6.98 6.47 -2.47
CA LEU A 229 -8.00 6.65 -3.50
C LEU A 229 -9.39 6.84 -2.88
N CYS A 230 -9.79 5.99 -1.94
CA CYS A 230 -11.08 6.10 -1.25
C CYS A 230 -11.22 7.44 -0.54
N TYR A 231 -10.20 7.86 0.21
CA TYR A 231 -10.16 9.16 0.87
C TYR A 231 -10.19 10.33 -0.13
N LYS A 232 -9.50 10.23 -1.27
CA LYS A 232 -9.58 11.26 -2.33
C LYS A 232 -11.00 11.43 -2.88
N ASN A 233 -11.76 10.34 -2.99
CA ASN A 233 -13.10 10.35 -3.59
C ASN A 233 -14.19 10.78 -2.60
N GLU A 234 -14.12 10.32 -1.34
CA GLU A 234 -15.17 10.49 -0.34
C GLU A 234 -14.78 11.43 0.81
N GLY A 235 -13.50 11.84 0.89
CA GLY A 235 -12.98 12.72 1.93
C GLY A 235 -12.95 12.09 3.32
N VAL A 236 -12.99 12.94 4.34
CA VAL A 236 -12.96 12.53 5.75
C VAL A 236 -14.16 11.66 6.13
N GLU A 237 -15.30 11.79 5.43
CA GLU A 237 -16.50 10.97 5.66
C GLU A 237 -16.25 9.48 5.44
N PHE A 238 -15.41 9.12 4.47
CA PHE A 238 -15.00 7.73 4.30
C PHE A 238 -14.20 7.22 5.50
N LEU A 239 -13.26 8.01 6.01
CA LEU A 239 -12.46 7.61 7.17
C LEU A 239 -13.34 7.47 8.42
N LEU A 240 -14.31 8.37 8.62
CA LEU A 240 -15.25 8.31 9.73
C LEU A 240 -16.13 7.07 9.67
N ALA A 241 -16.69 6.77 8.49
CA ALA A 241 -17.59 5.64 8.30
C ALA A 241 -16.91 4.27 8.47
N HIS A 242 -15.58 4.22 8.31
CA HIS A 242 -14.81 2.96 8.28
C HIS A 242 -13.66 2.93 9.30
N VAL A 243 -13.66 3.81 10.30
CA VAL A 243 -12.57 3.93 11.28
C VAL A 243 -12.29 2.61 12.03
N GLU A 244 -13.31 1.77 12.21
CA GLU A 244 -13.20 0.45 12.83
C GLU A 244 -12.49 -0.58 11.93
N HIS A 245 -12.53 -0.37 10.62
CA HIS A 245 -12.01 -1.29 9.60
C HIS A 245 -10.65 -0.86 9.04
N ILE A 246 -10.16 0.33 9.39
CA ILE A 246 -8.87 0.85 8.93
C ILE A 246 -7.83 0.67 10.03
N MET A 247 -6.68 0.10 9.66
CA MET A 247 -5.58 -0.11 10.60
C MET A 247 -5.09 1.25 11.10
N PRO A 248 -4.87 1.44 12.42
CA PRO A 248 -4.43 2.73 12.95
C PRO A 248 -3.20 3.29 12.23
N GLU A 249 -2.24 2.43 11.86
CA GLU A 249 -1.03 2.79 11.13
C GLU A 249 -1.30 3.26 9.69
N HIS A 250 -2.25 2.61 8.99
CA HIS A 250 -2.70 3.07 7.68
C HIS A 250 -3.47 4.39 7.80
N LEU A 251 -4.30 4.54 8.82
CA LEU A 251 -5.01 5.78 9.11
C LEU A 251 -4.03 6.94 9.38
N LEU A 252 -3.04 6.72 10.24
CA LEU A 252 -1.99 7.69 10.53
C LEU A 252 -1.18 8.05 9.27
N PHE A 253 -0.84 7.06 8.42
CA PHE A 253 -0.17 7.28 7.14
C PHE A 253 -0.98 8.21 6.21
N LEU A 254 -2.28 7.98 6.09
CA LEU A 254 -3.16 8.81 5.25
C LEU A 254 -3.27 10.22 5.82
N LEU A 255 -3.47 10.33 7.13
CA LEU A 255 -3.62 11.61 7.82
C LEU A 255 -2.33 12.43 7.80
N ALA A 256 -1.16 11.79 7.77
CA ALA A 256 0.11 12.47 7.54
C ALA A 256 0.11 13.31 6.25
N GLN A 257 -0.67 12.91 5.24
CA GLN A 257 -0.78 13.57 3.95
C GLN A 257 -2.06 14.42 3.80
N SER A 258 -2.94 14.44 4.79
CA SER A 258 -4.22 15.16 4.76
C SER A 258 -4.14 16.59 5.32
N SER A 259 -5.29 17.25 5.51
CA SER A 259 -5.37 18.54 6.19
C SER A 259 -5.26 18.41 7.72
N ALA A 260 -4.87 19.50 8.40
CA ALA A 260 -4.85 19.53 9.87
C ALA A 260 -6.26 19.34 10.47
N SER A 261 -7.29 19.87 9.81
CA SER A 261 -8.69 19.72 10.23
C SER A 261 -9.13 18.26 10.20
N ASP A 262 -8.80 17.52 9.13
CA ASP A 262 -9.17 16.10 9.04
C ASP A 262 -8.46 15.27 10.10
N CYS A 263 -7.21 15.61 10.42
CA CYS A 263 -6.49 14.97 11.52
C CYS A 263 -7.17 15.19 12.88
N ILE A 264 -7.66 16.39 13.15
CA ILE A 264 -8.38 16.71 14.40
C ILE A 264 -9.72 15.94 14.47
N ILE A 265 -10.47 15.92 13.36
CA ILE A 265 -11.73 15.19 13.25
C ILE A 265 -11.50 13.70 13.49
N MET A 266 -10.52 13.11 12.81
CA MET A 266 -10.22 11.69 12.93
C MET A 266 -9.62 11.32 14.28
N LYS A 267 -8.80 12.18 14.89
CA LYS A 267 -8.33 11.98 16.26
C LYS A 267 -9.51 11.79 17.21
N LYS A 268 -10.48 12.72 17.15
CA LYS A 268 -11.67 12.66 18.00
C LYS A 268 -12.47 11.39 17.74
N ALA A 269 -12.80 11.11 16.48
CA ALA A 269 -13.58 9.93 16.11
C ALA A 269 -12.91 8.63 16.55
N PHE A 270 -11.60 8.49 16.29
CA PHE A 270 -10.83 7.32 16.71
C PHE A 270 -10.85 7.12 18.22
N THR A 271 -10.56 8.18 19.00
CA THR A 271 -10.57 8.10 20.46
C THR A 271 -11.97 7.79 20.99
N ASP A 272 -13.02 8.41 20.44
CA ASP A 272 -14.41 8.17 20.84
C ASP A 272 -14.85 6.72 20.55
N THR A 273 -14.49 6.18 19.38
CA THR A 273 -14.81 4.79 18.97
C THR A 273 -14.20 3.75 19.89
N PHE A 274 -12.94 3.94 20.30
CA PHE A 274 -12.20 2.93 21.07
C PHE A 274 -12.12 3.22 22.58
N ALA A 275 -12.70 4.34 23.06
CA ALA A 275 -12.59 4.79 24.45
C ALA A 275 -12.97 3.73 25.49
N ALA A 276 -14.02 2.94 25.21
CA ALA A 276 -14.52 1.91 26.12
C ALA A 276 -13.55 0.73 26.24
N GLN A 277 -12.81 0.42 25.17
CA GLN A 277 -11.87 -0.70 25.11
C GLN A 277 -10.49 -0.31 25.68
N GLY A 278 -10.08 0.95 25.56
CA GLY A 278 -8.76 1.43 26.03
C GLY A 278 -7.59 1.07 25.11
N TYR A 279 -7.84 0.27 24.07
CA TYR A 279 -6.90 -0.14 23.01
C TYR A 279 -7.68 -0.44 21.72
N TYR A 280 -6.99 -0.47 20.58
CA TYR A 280 -7.55 -0.92 19.31
C TYR A 280 -7.41 -2.45 19.18
N PRO A 281 -8.49 -3.22 18.93
CA PRO A 281 -8.40 -4.67 18.74
C PRO A 281 -7.48 -5.04 17.58
N GLY A 282 -6.40 -5.76 17.85
CA GLY A 282 -5.37 -6.11 16.85
C GLY A 282 -4.17 -5.16 16.82
N ALA A 283 -4.17 -4.07 17.59
CA ALA A 283 -2.99 -3.24 17.81
C ALA A 283 -2.25 -3.68 19.09
N ASN A 284 -0.91 -3.71 19.06
CA ASN A 284 -0.09 -4.01 20.24
C ASN A 284 0.16 -2.77 21.13
N CYS A 285 -0.59 -1.69 20.96
CA CYS A 285 -0.38 -0.41 21.65
C CYS A 285 -1.66 0.15 22.28
N SER A 286 -1.50 0.83 23.43
CA SER A 286 -2.60 1.53 24.12
C SER A 286 -3.11 2.72 23.31
N LEU A 287 -4.36 3.14 23.52
CA LEU A 287 -4.91 4.33 22.87
C LEU A 287 -4.10 5.61 23.12
N GLN A 288 -3.45 5.73 24.28
CA GLN A 288 -2.60 6.88 24.59
C GLN A 288 -1.47 7.05 23.58
N VAL A 289 -0.88 5.95 23.11
CA VAL A 289 0.21 5.98 22.13
C VAL A 289 -0.29 6.53 20.78
N TYR A 290 -1.48 6.10 20.35
CA TYR A 290 -2.10 6.64 19.14
C TYR A 290 -2.51 8.10 19.32
N ASP A 291 -3.06 8.48 20.48
CA ASP A 291 -3.39 9.88 20.80
C ASP A 291 -2.18 10.80 20.69
N ASP A 292 -1.03 10.35 21.21
CA ASP A 292 0.25 11.05 21.11
C ASP A 292 0.67 11.21 19.63
N PHE A 293 0.47 10.19 18.80
CA PHE A 293 0.75 10.27 17.35
C PHE A 293 -0.19 11.21 16.60
N PHE A 294 -1.49 11.16 16.86
CA PHE A 294 -2.43 12.12 16.28
C PHE A 294 -2.03 13.55 16.67
N THR A 295 -1.71 13.78 17.95
CA THR A 295 -1.25 15.07 18.46
C THR A 295 0.03 15.53 17.76
N LEU A 296 0.98 14.62 17.55
CA LEU A 296 2.21 14.88 16.83
C LEU A 296 1.93 15.33 15.38
N ILE A 297 1.08 14.59 14.64
CA ILE A 297 0.70 14.93 13.26
C ILE A 297 0.03 16.31 13.20
N ILE A 298 -0.93 16.58 14.10
CA ILE A 298 -1.66 17.84 14.17
C ILE A 298 -0.68 19.00 14.43
N ASN A 299 0.13 18.90 15.49
CA ASN A 299 1.10 19.92 15.86
C ASN A 299 2.09 20.21 14.74
N ARG A 300 2.54 19.17 14.02
CA ARG A 300 3.45 19.31 12.87
C ARG A 300 2.80 20.04 11.70
N LYS A 301 1.53 19.74 11.38
CA LYS A 301 0.80 20.44 10.31
C LYS A 301 0.51 21.90 10.65
N SER A 302 0.19 22.20 11.91
CA SER A 302 -0.03 23.57 12.37
C SER A 302 1.23 24.43 12.29
N LYS A 303 2.43 23.84 12.47
CA LYS A 303 3.71 24.56 12.33
C LYS A 303 4.08 24.88 10.87
N ARG A 304 3.75 24.00 9.92
CA ARG A 304 3.99 24.26 8.48
C ARG A 304 3.16 25.43 7.95
N LEU A 305 1.89 25.54 8.36
CA LEU A 305 1.03 26.68 8.02
C LEU A 305 1.61 28.04 8.45
N ILE A 306 2.43 28.08 9.51
CA ILE A 306 3.08 29.32 9.97
C ILE A 306 4.27 29.68 9.08
N ASN A 307 4.99 28.69 8.54
CA ASN A 307 6.17 28.91 7.70
C ASN A 307 5.85 29.12 6.22
N ASP A 308 4.71 28.64 5.71
CA ASP A 308 4.26 28.90 4.33
C ASP A 308 3.67 30.34 4.15
N HIS A 309 3.58 31.10 5.24
CA HIS A 309 3.12 32.49 5.29
C HIS A 309 4.23 33.49 5.66
N LEU A 310 5.49 33.05 5.69
CA LEU A 310 6.70 33.86 5.88
C LEU A 310 7.60 33.78 4.63
#